data_AF-A0A951VAH3-F1
#
_entry.id   AF-A0A951VAH3-F1
#
_cell.length_a   1.000
_cell.length_b   1.000
_cell.length_c   1.000
_cell.angle_alpha   90.00
_cell.angle_beta   90.00
_cell.angle_gamma   90.00
#
_symmetry.space_group_name_H-M   'P 1'
#
loop_
_entity.id
_entity.type
_entity.pdbx_description
1 polymer ?
#
loop_
_entity_poly.entity_id
_entity_poly.type
_entity_poly.pdbx_seq_one_letter_code
_entity_poly.pdbx_strand_id
1 'polypeptide(L)' 'MEKTISEAKMALTIKGKTYKLVSYADSRPRVKQFARAYRKAGYRTIIRKATPSGFALYAEWLFVNQNNEIR' A
#
# COMPACT_ATOMS: atom_id res chain seq x y z
N MET A 1 -9.95 0.82 21.73
CA MET A 1 -8.51 0.53 21.58
C MET A 1 -8.08 1.04 20.21
N GLU A 2 -7.48 2.22 20.14
CA GLU A 2 -6.89 2.71 18.89
C GLU A 2 -5.70 1.81 18.56
N LYS A 3 -5.79 1.08 17.44
CA LYS A 3 -4.70 0.23 16.96
C LYS A 3 -3.67 1.14 16.29
N THR A 4 -2.77 1.73 17.06
CA THR A 4 -1.63 2.49 16.54
C THR A 4 -0.75 1.54 15.73
N ILE A 5 -0.89 1.59 14.41
CA ILE A 5 0.01 0.92 13.49
C ILE A 5 1.34 1.67 13.62
N SER A 6 2.33 1.05 14.26
CA SER A 6 3.68 1.60 14.39
C SER A 6 4.16 2.20 13.06
N GLU A 7 4.76 3.38 13.09
CA GLU A 7 5.24 4.11 11.90
C GLU A 7 6.14 3.26 11.00
N ALA A 8 6.91 2.33 11.58
CA ALA A 8 7.72 1.37 10.83
C ALA A 8 6.90 0.40 9.95
N LYS A 9 5.61 0.21 10.23
CA LYS A 9 4.66 -0.56 9.41
C LYS A 9 3.98 0.30 8.34
N MET A 10 4.24 1.60 8.28
CA MET A 10 3.66 2.50 7.26
C MET A 10 4.45 2.48 5.95
N ALA A 11 5.69 1.99 5.94
CA ALA A 11 6.50 1.85 4.73
C ALA A 11 7.32 0.55 4.74
N LEU A 12 7.51 -0.04 3.57
CA LEU A 12 8.28 -1.27 3.36
C LEU A 12 9.22 -1.08 2.17
N THR A 13 10.51 -1.36 2.34
CA THR A 13 11.46 -1.41 1.23
C THR A 13 11.76 -2.86 0.88
N ILE A 14 11.44 -3.27 -0.35
CA ILE A 14 11.61 -4.65 -0.84
C ILE A 14 12.36 -4.58 -2.16
N LYS A 15 13.55 -5.19 -2.23
CA LYS A 15 14.39 -5.24 -3.45
C LYS A 15 14.62 -3.85 -4.08
N GLY A 16 14.95 -2.85 -3.25
CA GLY A 16 15.19 -1.47 -3.70
C GLY A 16 13.95 -0.67 -4.07
N LYS A 17 12.74 -1.22 -3.89
CA LYS A 17 11.46 -0.51 -4.11
C LYS A 17 10.78 -0.20 -2.80
N THR A 18 10.38 1.05 -2.64
CA THR A 18 9.64 1.52 -1.46
C THR A 18 8.14 1.37 -1.70
N TYR A 19 7.42 0.82 -0.74
CA TYR A 19 5.97 0.72 -0.75
C TYR A 19 5.42 1.40 0.49
N LYS A 20 4.40 2.24 0.35
CA LYS A 20 3.72 2.87 1.49
C LYS A 20 2.38 2.22 1.74
N LEU A 21 2.00 2.12 3.01
CA LEU A 21 0.70 1.69 3.46
C LEU A 21 -0.34 2.68 2.95
N VAL A 22 -1.31 2.19 2.16
CA VAL A 22 -2.37 3.04 1.58
C VAL A 22 -3.76 2.65 2.06
N SER A 23 -3.91 1.44 2.63
CA SER A 23 -5.20 1.02 3.19
C SER A 23 -5.03 -0.15 4.15
N TYR A 24 -6.01 -0.33 5.03
CA TYR A 24 -6.15 -1.50 5.89
C TYR A 24 -7.58 -2.07 5.76
N ALA A 25 -7.73 -3.38 5.88
CA ALA A 25 -9.03 -4.04 5.98
C ALA A 25 -8.97 -5.25 6.91
N ASP A 26 -10.10 -5.55 7.53
CA ASP A 26 -10.35 -6.73 8.35
C ASP A 26 -10.42 -8.05 7.56
N SER A 27 -10.58 -7.98 6.24
CA SER A 27 -10.69 -9.18 5.41
C SER A 27 -9.86 -9.12 4.13
N ARG A 28 -9.39 -10.30 3.70
CA ARG A 28 -8.61 -10.46 2.46
C ARG A 28 -9.40 -10.08 1.19
N PRO A 29 -10.71 -10.37 1.07
CA PRO A 29 -11.49 -9.91 -0.07
C PRO A 29 -11.58 -8.38 -0.17
N ARG A 30 -11.81 -7.70 0.97
CA ARG A 30 -11.95 -6.24 1.01
C ARG A 30 -10.65 -5.52 0.66
N VAL A 31 -9.52 -5.94 1.22
CA VAL A 31 -8.21 -5.38 0.85
C VAL A 31 -7.85 -5.65 -0.62
N LYS A 32 -8.30 -6.77 -1.20
CA LYS A 32 -8.14 -7.07 -2.64
C LYS A 32 -8.94 -6.11 -3.52
N GLN A 33 -10.12 -5.67 -3.10
CA GLN A 33 -10.91 -4.67 -3.81
C GLN A 33 -10.15 -3.33 -3.89
N PHE A 34 -9.58 -2.88 -2.77
CA PHE A 34 -8.70 -1.71 -2.77
C PHE A 34 -7.50 -1.89 -3.69
N ALA A 35 -6.83 -3.05 -3.64
CA ALA A 35 -5.70 -3.35 -4.50
C ALA A 35 -6.05 -3.29 -6.00
N ARG A 36 -7.27 -3.69 -6.38
CA ARG A 36 -7.75 -3.58 -7.78
C ARG A 36 -7.86 -2.13 -8.22
N ALA A 37 -8.37 -1.23 -7.38
CA ALA A 37 -8.46 0.19 -7.70
C ALA A 37 -7.06 0.81 -7.95
N TYR A 38 -6.10 0.54 -7.06
CA TYR A 38 -4.71 1.02 -7.21
C TYR A 38 -4.01 0.44 -8.45
N ARG A 39 -4.23 -0.84 -8.76
CA ARG A 39 -3.68 -1.46 -9.99
C ARG A 39 -4.28 -0.85 -11.25
N LYS A 40 -5.58 -0.52 -11.25
CA LYS A 40 -6.21 0.20 -12.37
C LYS A 40 -5.57 1.59 -12.57
N ALA A 41 -5.13 2.24 -11.50
CA ALA A 41 -4.40 3.49 -11.55
C ALA A 41 -2.89 3.34 -11.85
N GLY A 42 -2.43 2.13 -12.21
CA GLY A 42 -1.03 1.87 -12.61
C GLY A 42 -0.07 1.56 -11.46
N TYR A 43 -0.53 1.54 -10.21
CA TYR A 43 0.33 1.25 -9.06
C TYR A 43 0.53 -0.25 -8.87
N ARG A 44 1.78 -0.67 -8.65
CA ARG A 44 2.07 -2.01 -8.13
C ARG A 44 1.72 -2.06 -6.65
N THR A 45 1.06 -3.15 -6.23
CA THR A 45 0.55 -3.29 -4.87
C THR A 45 0.94 -4.60 -4.22
N ILE A 46 1.19 -4.55 -2.92
CA ILE A 46 1.50 -5.70 -2.07
C ILE A 46 0.48 -5.76 -0.94
N ILE A 47 -0.09 -6.94 -0.71
CA ILE A 47 -0.98 -7.18 0.43
C ILE A 47 -0.22 -8.01 1.47
N ARG A 48 -0.18 -7.56 2.72
CA ARG A 48 0.44 -8.29 3.83
C ARG A 48 -0.57 -8.48 4.95
N LYS A 49 -0.47 -9.60 5.66
CA LYS A 49 -1.18 -9.79 6.93
C LYS A 49 -0.51 -8.88 7.96
N ALA A 50 -1.25 -7.92 8.50
CA ALA A 50 -0.72 -6.90 9.42
C ALA A 50 -1.09 -7.18 10.88
N THR A 51 -2.21 -7.86 11.10
CA THR A 51 -2.64 -8.39 12.41
C THR A 51 -3.31 -9.76 12.22
N PRO A 52 -3.60 -10.53 13.29
CA PRO A 52 -4.32 -11.80 13.18
C PRO A 52 -5.62 -11.70 12.37
N SER A 53 -6.33 -10.58 12.51
CA SER A 53 -7.63 -10.30 11.89
C SER A 53 -7.61 -9.20 10.83
N GLY A 54 -6.45 -8.84 10.28
CA GLY A 54 -6.44 -7.77 9.27
C GLY A 54 -5.23 -7.71 8.36
N PHE A 55 -5.48 -7.11 7.21
CA PHE A 55 -4.61 -7.05 6.05
C PHE A 55 -4.31 -5.59 5.69
N ALA A 56 -3.05 -5.33 5.42
CA ALA A 56 -2.56 -4.05 4.96
C ALA A 56 -2.32 -4.11 3.44
N LEU A 57 -2.72 -3.06 2.74
CA LEU A 57 -2.40 -2.79 1.36
C LEU A 57 -1.27 -1.77 1.30
N TYR A 58 -0.19 -2.14 0.63
CA TYR A 58 0.89 -1.24 0.30
C TYR A 58 0.90 -0.99 -1.21
N ALA A 59 1.13 0.26 -1.61
CA ALA A 59 1.35 0.63 -3.01
C ALA A 59 2.80 1.10 -3.20
N GLU A 60 3.40 0.75 -4.34
CA GLU A 60 4.75 1.18 -4.69
C GLU A 60 4.78 2.70 -4.73
N TRP A 61 5.64 3.29 -3.90
CA TRP A 61 5.93 4.70 -3.93
C TRP A 61 6.85 4.95 -5.12
N LEU A 62 6.24 5.26 -6.25
CA LEU A 62 6.96 5.83 -7.37
C LEU A 62 7.32 7.25 -6.94
N PHE A 63 8.62 7.57 -6.88
CA PHE A 63 9.05 8.95 -6.97
C PHE A 63 8.59 9.42 -8.35
N VAL A 64 7.35 9.92 -8.43
CA VAL A 64 6.92 10.68 -9.60
C VAL A 64 7.87 11.87 -9.59
N ASN A 65 8.89 11.81 -10.43
CA ASN A 65 9.71 12.95 -10.71
C ASN A 65 8.69 14.03 -11.10
N GLN A 66 8.57 15.09 -10.31
CA GLN A 66 7.58 16.16 -10.51
C GLN A 66 7.83 16.95 -11.82
N ASN A 67 8.62 16.40 -12.75
CA ASN A 67 8.74 16.87 -14.12
C ASN A 67 7.58 16.31 -14.95
N ASN A 68 6.36 16.60 -14.50
CA ASN A 68 5.15 16.48 -15.30
C ASN A 68 5.20 17.57 -16.38
N GLU A 69 6.22 17.52 -17.26
CA GLU A 69 6.24 18.28 -18.50
C GLU A 69 5.10 17.73 -19.35
N ILE A 70 3.97 18.43 -19.24
CA ILE A 70 2.92 18.46 -20.25
C ILE A 70 3.61 18.99 -21.51
N ARG A 71 3.75 18.13 -22.52
CA ARG A 71 3.96 18.57 -23.90
C ARG A 71 2.61 18.68 -24.59
#